data_AF-A0A494GA89-F1
#
_entry.id   AF-A0A494GA89-F1
#
_cell.length_a   1.000
_cell.length_b   1.000
_cell.length_c   1.000
_cell.angle_alpha   90.00
_cell.angle_beta   90.00
_cell.angle_gamma   90.00
#
_symmetry.space_group_name_H-M   'P 1'
#
loop_
_entity.id
_entity.type
_entity.pdbx_description
1 polymer ?
#
loop_
_entity_poly.entity_id
_entity_poly.type
_entity_poly.pdbx_seq_one_letter_code
_entity_poly.pdbx_strand_id
1 'polypeptide(L)'
;YINVCRLNQLKRVSSYLCIISNVTFQEEQLNNNGELHLRRHPQLKVKVVDGSSLAVAVVLNSIPKGTSQVVLRGRFSKVANSIALVLCEGGIQVVTLDEEDYKRLKAKLTPEAATNLVLSKSYNVSKTWLVGDGLSKDEQLKAPKGTLFIPYSQFPPRKVRKDCFYFNTPAMIAPKHVENVDSCENWLPRRVMSAWRIAGILHALEGWNEHECGDMILDTQKVWKASLKHGFCPLTKISAA
;
A
#
# COMPACT_ATOMS: atom_id res chain seq x y z
N TYR A 1 16.87 17.02 3.86
CA TYR A 1 15.82 17.78 4.56
C TYR A 1 14.64 16.86 4.80
N ILE A 2 14.43 16.41 6.05
CA ILE A 2 13.21 15.69 6.43
C ILE A 2 12.09 16.74 6.38
N ASN A 3 11.24 16.71 5.35
CA ASN A 3 10.04 17.52 5.34
C ASN A 3 9.05 16.95 6.36
N VAL A 4 9.26 17.31 7.63
CA VAL A 4 8.23 17.19 8.65
C VAL A 4 7.08 18.06 8.16
N CYS A 5 5.98 17.46 7.70
CA CYS A 5 4.71 18.18 7.63
C CYS A 5 4.46 18.68 9.05
N ARG A 6 4.66 19.98 9.28
CA ARG A 6 4.26 20.63 10.53
C ARG A 6 2.73 20.60 10.59
N LEU A 7 2.17 19.51 11.10
CA LEU A 7 0.83 19.50 11.67
C LEU A 7 0.88 20.30 12.97
N ASN A 8 0.82 21.63 12.87
CA ASN A 8 0.87 22.56 14.01
C ASN A 8 -0.26 22.33 15.03
N GLN A 9 -1.25 21.48 14.73
CA GLN A 9 -2.38 21.18 15.63
C GLN A 9 -2.25 19.87 16.42
N LEU A 10 -1.27 19.00 16.15
CA LEU A 10 -1.11 17.74 16.89
C LEU A 10 0.15 17.75 17.76
N LYS A 11 0.04 18.32 18.97
CA LYS A 11 1.08 18.26 20.01
C LYS A 11 1.57 16.82 20.33
N ARG A 12 0.81 15.78 19.91
CA ARG A 12 1.12 14.34 20.07
C ARG A 12 1.93 13.69 18.92
N VAL A 13 2.09 14.33 17.76
CA VAL A 13 2.87 13.74 16.64
C VAL A 13 4.37 13.71 16.95
N SER A 14 4.84 14.49 17.93
CA SER A 14 6.25 14.50 18.35
C SER A 14 6.76 13.18 18.91
N SER A 15 5.89 12.21 19.23
CA SER A 15 6.24 10.89 19.76
C SER A 15 6.41 9.82 18.69
N TYR A 16 6.19 10.14 17.41
CA TYR A 16 6.25 9.19 16.30
C TYR A 16 7.19 9.70 15.23
N LEU A 17 8.15 8.87 14.84
CA LEU A 17 8.95 9.09 13.65
C LEU A 17 8.27 8.34 12.51
N CYS A 18 7.51 9.08 11.71
CA CYS A 18 7.28 8.65 10.34
C CYS A 18 8.66 8.63 9.68
N ILE A 19 9.15 7.45 9.29
CA ILE A 19 10.35 7.41 8.45
C ILE A 19 9.89 7.93 7.09
N ILE A 20 9.95 9.24 6.93
CA ILE A 20 9.77 9.90 5.66
C ILE A 20 11.00 9.52 4.85
N SER A 21 10.83 8.50 4.03
CA SER A 21 11.77 8.19 2.97
C SER A 21 11.95 9.44 2.13
N ASN A 22 13.20 9.88 2.03
CA ASN A 22 13.59 10.55 0.81
C ASN A 22 13.20 9.62 -0.34
N VAL A 23 12.54 10.21 -1.33
CA VAL A 23 12.20 9.72 -2.67
C VAL A 23 13.24 8.76 -3.26
N THR A 24 13.35 7.54 -2.75
CA THR A 24 14.21 6.49 -3.31
C THR A 24 13.54 5.14 -3.09
N PHE A 25 13.08 4.59 -4.22
CA PHE A 25 12.70 3.23 -4.67
C PHE A 25 13.09 1.95 -3.86
N GLN A 26 13.69 2.03 -2.67
CA GLN A 26 14.39 0.91 -2.03
C GLN A 26 14.31 0.89 -0.49
N GLU A 27 13.18 1.24 0.14
CA GLU A 27 13.06 1.19 1.61
C GLU A 27 13.30 -0.22 2.18
N GLU A 28 12.60 -1.23 1.67
CA GLU A 28 12.79 -2.62 2.07
C GLU A 28 14.25 -3.09 1.86
N GLN A 29 14.84 -2.74 0.72
CA GLN A 29 16.20 -3.15 0.36
C GLN A 29 17.30 -2.40 1.13
N LEU A 30 17.06 -1.17 1.59
CA LEU A 30 18.08 -0.32 2.22
C LEU A 30 17.99 -0.30 3.75
N ASN A 31 16.78 -0.40 4.33
CA ASN A 31 16.60 -0.28 5.78
C ASN A 31 15.65 -1.32 6.40
N ASN A 32 15.21 -2.31 5.61
CA ASN A 32 14.24 -3.34 6.01
C ASN A 32 12.97 -2.73 6.63
N ASN A 33 12.35 -1.78 5.90
CA ASN A 33 11.14 -1.06 6.32
C ASN A 33 11.29 -0.42 7.71
N GLY A 34 12.43 0.24 7.96
CA GLY A 34 12.73 0.93 9.21
C GLY A 34 13.29 0.07 10.35
N GLU A 35 13.33 -1.27 10.21
CA GLU A 35 13.86 -2.15 11.25
C GLU A 35 15.34 -1.87 11.54
N LEU A 36 16.14 -1.58 10.50
CA LEU A 36 17.54 -1.24 10.66
C LEU A 36 17.74 0.01 11.54
N HIS A 37 16.79 0.96 11.48
CA HIS A 37 16.84 2.17 12.31
C HIS A 37 16.64 1.84 13.79
N LEU A 38 15.73 0.91 14.12
CA LEU A 38 15.54 0.42 15.48
C LEU A 38 16.77 -0.33 15.99
N ARG A 39 17.37 -1.19 15.17
CA ARG A 39 18.60 -1.92 15.52
C ARG A 39 19.76 -0.97 15.84
N ARG A 40 19.89 0.13 15.08
CA ARG A 40 20.93 1.15 15.30
C ARG A 40 20.66 2.06 16.49
N HIS A 41 19.39 2.25 16.86
CA HIS A 41 18.98 3.15 17.92
C HIS A 41 17.95 2.49 18.86
N PRO A 42 18.35 1.47 19.64
CA PRO A 42 17.41 0.68 20.45
C PRO A 42 16.73 1.48 21.58
N GLN A 43 17.30 2.63 21.96
CA GLN A 43 16.77 3.54 22.99
C GLN A 43 15.82 4.63 22.41
N LEU A 44 15.33 4.46 21.18
CA LEU A 44 14.40 5.37 20.53
C LEU A 44 13.13 5.54 21.40
N LYS A 45 12.89 6.76 21.85
CA LYS A 45 11.66 7.13 22.58
C LYS A 45 10.45 7.34 21.66
N VAL A 46 10.69 7.31 20.35
CA VAL A 46 9.66 7.50 19.33
C VAL A 46 9.40 6.19 18.59
N LYS A 47 8.16 6.00 18.14
CA LYS A 47 7.78 4.82 17.36
C LYS A 47 8.12 5.00 15.88
N VAL A 48 8.51 3.91 15.25
CA VAL A 48 8.84 3.84 13.83
C VAL A 48 7.64 3.28 13.12
N VAL A 49 7.16 4.02 12.11
CA VAL A 49 5.99 3.65 11.32
C VAL A 49 6.36 3.77 9.84
N ASP A 50 6.40 2.62 9.16
CA ASP A 50 6.59 2.53 7.71
C ASP A 50 5.28 2.81 6.96
N GLY A 51 4.12 2.51 7.56
CA GLY A 51 2.79 2.80 7.03
C GLY A 51 2.22 1.77 6.05
N SER A 52 2.85 0.61 5.95
CA SER A 52 2.42 -0.53 5.13
C SER A 52 1.03 -1.02 5.49
N SER A 53 0.64 -1.01 6.77
CA SER A 53 -0.66 -1.50 7.22
C SER A 53 -1.82 -0.69 6.63
N LEU A 54 -1.72 0.64 6.62
CA LEU A 54 -2.76 1.47 6.01
C LEU A 54 -2.72 1.36 4.47
N ALA A 55 -1.53 1.23 3.87
CA ALA A 55 -1.42 1.01 2.43
C ALA A 55 -2.13 -0.28 1.99
N VAL A 56 -1.89 -1.39 2.69
CA VAL A 56 -2.60 -2.66 2.48
C VAL A 56 -4.10 -2.46 2.62
N ALA A 57 -4.54 -1.82 3.71
CA ALA A 57 -5.97 -1.56 3.96
C ALA A 57 -6.63 -0.74 2.83
N VAL A 58 -5.96 0.29 2.31
CA VAL A 58 -6.47 1.11 1.20
C VAL A 58 -6.57 0.28 -0.08
N VAL A 59 -5.59 -0.57 -0.40
CA VAL A 59 -5.64 -1.43 -1.60
C VAL A 59 -6.81 -2.41 -1.49
N LEU A 60 -6.95 -3.11 -0.36
CA LEU A 60 -8.03 -4.06 -0.13
C LEU A 60 -9.41 -3.40 -0.29
N ASN A 61 -9.59 -2.19 0.23
CA ASN A 61 -10.84 -1.44 0.12
C ASN A 61 -11.05 -0.79 -1.27
N SER A 62 -10.05 -0.80 -2.14
CA SER A 62 -10.15 -0.32 -3.53
C SER A 62 -10.59 -1.41 -4.50
N ILE A 63 -10.53 -2.69 -4.10
CA ILE A 63 -10.97 -3.82 -4.91
C ILE A 63 -12.51 -3.77 -5.05
N PRO A 64 -13.06 -3.88 -6.28
CA PRO A 64 -14.51 -3.90 -6.47
C PRO A 64 -15.19 -5.02 -5.69
N LYS A 65 -16.34 -4.72 -5.09
CA LYS A 65 -17.15 -5.73 -4.38
C LYS A 65 -17.55 -6.86 -5.34
N GLY A 66 -17.51 -8.10 -4.86
CA GLY A 66 -17.80 -9.29 -5.66
C GLY A 66 -16.64 -9.79 -6.52
N THR A 67 -15.45 -9.19 -6.42
CA THR A 67 -14.24 -9.72 -7.07
C THR A 67 -13.87 -11.07 -6.44
N SER A 68 -13.84 -12.13 -7.26
CA SER A 68 -13.42 -13.47 -6.84
C SER A 68 -11.96 -13.79 -7.19
N GLN A 69 -11.37 -13.07 -8.14
CA GLN A 69 -9.99 -13.26 -8.59
C GLN A 69 -9.30 -11.93 -8.86
N VAL A 70 -8.04 -11.83 -8.48
CA VAL A 70 -7.16 -10.70 -8.81
C VAL A 70 -5.87 -11.19 -9.45
N VAL A 71 -5.28 -10.40 -10.33
CA VAL A 71 -3.91 -10.64 -10.82
C VAL A 71 -2.94 -9.82 -9.99
N LEU A 72 -1.89 -10.42 -9.46
CA LEU A 72 -0.82 -9.72 -8.73
C LEU A 72 0.45 -9.63 -9.60
N ARG A 73 0.87 -8.40 -9.94
CA ARG A 73 2.08 -8.13 -10.73
C ARG A 73 2.98 -7.07 -10.10
N GLY A 74 4.22 -7.00 -10.55
CA GLY A 74 5.26 -6.13 -10.01
C GLY A 74 6.05 -6.82 -8.90
N ARG A 75 6.91 -6.05 -8.21
CA ARG A 75 7.78 -6.54 -7.14
C ARG A 75 6.96 -6.92 -5.90
N PHE A 76 7.19 -8.12 -5.37
CA PHE A 76 6.49 -8.61 -4.18
C PHE A 76 7.12 -8.10 -2.89
N SER A 77 6.83 -6.84 -2.57
CA SER A 77 7.22 -6.21 -1.30
C SER A 77 6.42 -6.76 -0.12
N LYS A 78 6.77 -6.36 1.10
CA LYS A 78 5.95 -6.56 2.31
C LYS A 78 4.45 -6.33 2.05
N VAL A 79 4.11 -5.16 1.49
CA VAL A 79 2.71 -4.79 1.16
C VAL A 79 2.07 -5.80 0.21
N ALA A 80 2.76 -6.22 -0.86
CA ALA A 80 2.25 -7.20 -1.81
C ALA A 80 1.98 -8.57 -1.15
N ASN A 81 2.92 -9.04 -0.33
CA ASN A 81 2.80 -10.31 0.39
C ASN A 81 1.62 -10.28 1.37
N SER A 82 1.45 -9.16 2.10
CA SER A 82 0.32 -8.99 3.02
C SER A 82 -1.03 -8.92 2.30
N ILE A 83 -1.10 -8.22 1.17
CA ILE A 83 -2.32 -8.20 0.35
C ILE A 83 -2.67 -9.61 -0.13
N ALA A 84 -1.68 -10.35 -0.64
CA ALA A 84 -1.90 -11.72 -1.11
C ALA A 84 -2.41 -12.62 0.03
N LEU A 85 -1.79 -12.54 1.21
CA LEU A 85 -2.22 -13.31 2.38
C LEU A 85 -3.68 -13.00 2.75
N VAL A 86 -4.02 -11.73 2.94
CA VAL A 86 -5.38 -11.33 3.37
C VAL A 86 -6.44 -11.72 2.33
N LEU A 87 -6.14 -11.58 1.04
CA LEU A 87 -7.06 -11.98 -0.03
C LEU A 87 -7.24 -13.50 -0.07
N CYS A 88 -6.14 -14.25 0.00
CA CYS A 88 -6.18 -15.70 0.00
C CYS A 88 -6.92 -16.26 1.23
N GLU A 89 -6.69 -15.72 2.43
CA GLU A 89 -7.44 -16.09 3.65
C GLU A 89 -8.93 -15.72 3.52
N GLY A 90 -9.23 -14.63 2.81
CA GLY A 90 -10.59 -14.18 2.50
C GLY A 90 -11.29 -14.96 1.37
N GLY A 91 -10.67 -16.00 0.81
CA GLY A 91 -11.25 -16.82 -0.26
C GLY A 91 -11.19 -16.19 -1.66
N ILE A 92 -10.47 -15.08 -1.84
CA ILE A 92 -10.24 -14.46 -3.15
C ILE A 92 -9.01 -15.09 -3.76
N GLN A 93 -9.11 -15.53 -5.02
CA GLN A 93 -7.98 -16.14 -5.70
C GLN A 93 -6.97 -15.07 -6.12
N VAL A 94 -5.72 -15.25 -5.72
CA VAL A 94 -4.60 -14.41 -6.13
C VAL A 94 -3.88 -15.13 -7.27
N VAL A 95 -3.90 -14.53 -8.46
CA VAL A 95 -3.30 -15.11 -9.65
C VAL A 95 -1.94 -14.49 -9.94
N THR A 96 -0.92 -15.34 -10.08
CA THR A 96 0.40 -14.95 -10.61
C THR A 96 0.55 -15.45 -12.05
N LEU A 97 1.33 -14.71 -12.85
CA LEU A 97 1.49 -14.99 -14.28
C LEU A 97 2.83 -15.66 -14.64
N ASP A 98 3.72 -15.82 -13.67
CA ASP A 98 4.99 -16.51 -13.81
C ASP A 98 5.26 -17.45 -12.61
N GLU A 99 6.04 -18.50 -12.88
CA GLU A 99 6.32 -19.57 -11.93
C GLU A 99 7.20 -19.13 -10.76
N GLU A 100 8.11 -18.18 -10.99
CA GLU A 100 9.02 -17.70 -9.94
C GLU A 100 8.26 -16.90 -8.89
N ASP A 101 7.39 -16.01 -9.35
CA ASP A 101 6.49 -15.23 -8.52
C ASP A 101 5.53 -16.14 -7.76
N TYR A 102 4.95 -17.15 -8.43
CA TYR A 102 4.13 -18.15 -7.75
C TYR A 102 4.89 -18.83 -6.60
N LYS A 103 6.11 -19.34 -6.86
CA LYS A 103 6.93 -20.02 -5.86
C LYS A 103 7.30 -19.07 -4.71
N ARG A 104 7.70 -17.84 -5.03
CA ARG A 104 8.09 -16.81 -4.05
C ARG A 104 6.93 -16.46 -3.13
N LEU A 105 5.75 -16.25 -3.69
CA LEU A 105 4.55 -15.89 -2.91
C LEU A 105 4.05 -17.08 -2.10
N LYS A 106 4.02 -18.28 -2.68
CA LYS A 106 3.64 -19.50 -1.98
C LYS A 106 4.49 -19.75 -0.73
N ALA A 107 5.79 -19.47 -0.80
CA ALA A 107 6.69 -19.61 0.35
C ALA A 107 6.39 -18.63 1.51
N LYS A 108 5.61 -17.57 1.27
CA LYS A 108 5.20 -16.58 2.27
C LYS A 108 3.78 -16.82 2.81
N LEU A 109 3.02 -17.73 2.22
CA LEU A 109 1.64 -18.04 2.59
C LEU A 109 1.58 -19.28 3.50
N THR A 110 0.55 -19.34 4.35
CA THR A 110 0.18 -20.57 5.05
C THR A 110 -0.35 -21.62 4.06
N PRO A 111 -0.31 -22.92 4.38
CA PRO A 111 -0.87 -23.96 3.51
C PRO A 111 -2.34 -23.71 3.15
N GLU A 112 -3.13 -23.23 4.10
CA GLU A 112 -4.55 -22.93 3.93
C GLU A 112 -4.74 -21.75 2.96
N ALA A 113 -4.02 -20.64 3.16
CA ALA A 113 -4.09 -19.49 2.27
C ALA A 113 -3.56 -19.82 0.86
N ALA A 114 -2.51 -20.64 0.76
CA ALA A 114 -1.92 -21.04 -0.51
C ALA A 114 -2.89 -21.82 -1.42
N THR A 115 -4.00 -22.36 -0.90
CA THR A 115 -5.06 -22.97 -1.72
C THR A 115 -5.73 -21.99 -2.68
N ASN A 116 -5.74 -20.70 -2.33
CA ASN A 116 -6.28 -19.61 -3.16
C ASN A 116 -5.21 -18.93 -4.02
N LEU A 117 -3.96 -19.38 -3.96
CA LEU A 117 -2.91 -18.92 -4.87
C LEU A 117 -2.94 -19.74 -6.16
N VAL A 118 -3.06 -19.06 -7.31
CA VAL A 118 -3.21 -19.70 -8.62
C VAL A 118 -2.10 -19.25 -9.57
N LEU A 119 -1.44 -20.21 -10.22
CA LEU A 119 -0.55 -19.92 -11.35
C LEU A 119 -1.36 -19.97 -12.65
N SER A 120 -1.32 -18.91 -13.44
CA SER A 120 -1.96 -18.86 -14.76
C SER A 120 -0.97 -18.45 -15.84
N LYS A 121 -1.08 -19.05 -17.03
CA LYS A 121 -0.41 -18.56 -18.24
C LYS A 121 -1.27 -17.57 -19.03
N SER A 122 -2.55 -17.47 -18.70
CA SER A 122 -3.51 -16.57 -19.34
C SER A 122 -3.57 -15.23 -18.60
N TYR A 123 -3.50 -14.15 -19.37
CA TYR A 123 -3.61 -12.77 -18.89
C TYR A 123 -5.08 -12.34 -18.73
N ASN A 124 -6.04 -13.10 -19.28
CA ASN A 124 -7.46 -12.75 -19.29
C ASN A 124 -8.28 -13.46 -18.20
N VAL A 125 -7.65 -13.73 -17.06
CA VAL A 125 -8.29 -14.37 -15.90
C VAL A 125 -9.12 -13.41 -15.06
N SER A 126 -8.70 -12.14 -14.97
CA SER A 126 -9.39 -11.11 -14.22
C SER A 126 -9.10 -9.73 -14.79
N LYS A 127 -10.07 -8.81 -14.61
CA LYS A 127 -9.93 -7.39 -14.89
C LYS A 127 -9.40 -6.60 -13.69
N THR A 128 -9.27 -7.21 -12.51
CA THR A 128 -8.72 -6.53 -11.32
C THR A 128 -7.25 -6.89 -11.20
N TRP A 129 -6.37 -5.92 -11.43
CA TRP A 129 -4.93 -6.09 -11.41
C TRP A 129 -4.31 -5.28 -10.28
N LEU A 130 -3.74 -5.95 -9.31
CA LEU A 130 -2.96 -5.36 -8.23
C LEU A 130 -1.52 -5.23 -8.70
N VAL A 131 -1.00 -4.01 -8.75
CA VAL A 131 0.29 -3.74 -9.41
C VAL A 131 1.27 -2.98 -8.55
N GLY A 132 2.53 -3.41 -8.56
CA GLY A 132 3.62 -2.77 -7.84
C GLY A 132 4.66 -2.20 -8.77
N ASP A 133 5.77 -1.77 -8.17
CA ASP A 133 6.95 -1.33 -8.89
C ASP A 133 7.49 -2.45 -9.79
N GLY A 134 8.00 -2.08 -10.96
CA GLY A 134 8.50 -3.04 -11.93
C GLY A 134 7.44 -3.61 -12.89
N LEU A 135 6.18 -3.16 -12.81
CA LEU A 135 5.18 -3.47 -13.84
C LEU A 135 5.66 -2.96 -15.21
N SER A 136 5.91 -3.87 -16.14
CA SER A 136 6.41 -3.55 -17.48
C SER A 136 5.31 -3.07 -18.42
N LYS A 137 5.72 -2.46 -19.54
CA LYS A 137 4.78 -2.07 -20.61
C LYS A 137 4.14 -3.29 -21.25
N ASP A 138 4.92 -4.34 -21.51
CA ASP A 138 4.45 -5.54 -22.21
C ASP A 138 3.39 -6.29 -21.40
N GLU A 139 3.53 -6.32 -20.08
CA GLU A 139 2.51 -6.89 -19.20
C GLU A 139 1.20 -6.10 -19.26
N GLN A 140 1.26 -4.76 -19.26
CA GLN A 140 0.07 -3.92 -19.40
C GLN A 140 -0.61 -4.09 -20.77
N LEU A 141 0.17 -4.30 -21.84
CA LEU A 141 -0.36 -4.56 -23.19
C LEU A 141 -1.11 -5.90 -23.27
N LYS A 142 -0.70 -6.89 -22.47
CA LYS A 142 -1.37 -8.21 -22.40
C LYS A 142 -2.60 -8.22 -21.50
N ALA A 143 -2.78 -7.21 -20.65
CA ALA A 143 -3.95 -7.12 -19.79
C ALA A 143 -5.26 -6.94 -20.60
N PRO A 144 -6.40 -7.45 -20.12
CA PRO A 144 -7.69 -7.29 -20.80
C PRO A 144 -8.11 -5.83 -20.97
N LYS A 145 -8.96 -5.57 -21.98
CA LYS A 145 -9.62 -4.26 -22.12
C LYS A 145 -10.53 -3.99 -20.91
N GLY A 146 -10.47 -2.78 -20.38
CA GLY A 146 -11.22 -2.35 -19.19
C GLY A 146 -10.63 -2.86 -17.87
N THR A 147 -9.37 -3.30 -17.87
CA THR A 147 -8.67 -3.67 -16.63
C THR A 147 -8.56 -2.48 -15.67
N LEU A 148 -8.74 -2.76 -14.38
CA LEU A 148 -8.52 -1.88 -13.26
C LEU A 148 -7.12 -2.14 -12.70
N PHE A 149 -6.18 -1.24 -12.95
CA PHE A 149 -4.87 -1.27 -12.34
C PHE A 149 -4.92 -0.55 -10.99
N ILE A 150 -4.85 -1.33 -9.91
CA ILE A 150 -4.85 -0.87 -8.52
C ILE A 150 -3.41 -0.97 -7.99
N PRO A 151 -2.70 0.16 -7.87
CA PRO A 151 -1.33 0.13 -7.41
C PRO A 151 -1.24 -0.16 -5.90
N TYR A 152 -0.24 -0.93 -5.50
CA TYR A 152 0.14 -1.14 -4.10
C TYR A 152 1.51 -0.56 -3.74
N SER A 153 2.18 0.11 -4.68
CA SER A 153 3.44 0.82 -4.45
C SER A 153 3.23 2.33 -4.23
N GLN A 154 4.27 2.99 -3.73
CA GLN A 154 4.26 4.42 -3.40
C GLN A 154 4.26 5.30 -4.67
N PHE A 155 4.87 4.83 -5.75
CA PHE A 155 4.94 5.53 -7.02
C PHE A 155 3.88 5.03 -8.00
N PRO A 156 3.21 5.92 -8.73
CA PRO A 156 2.19 5.51 -9.69
C PRO A 156 2.83 4.73 -10.85
N PRO A 157 2.18 3.67 -11.34
CA PRO A 157 2.66 2.97 -12.52
C PRO A 157 2.58 3.88 -13.75
N ARG A 158 3.48 3.67 -14.71
CA ARG A 158 3.34 4.29 -16.03
C ARG A 158 2.05 3.81 -16.68
N LYS A 159 1.19 4.73 -17.08
CA LYS A 159 -0.04 4.44 -17.84
C LYS A 159 0.30 4.17 -19.30
N VAL A 160 0.03 2.95 -19.78
CA VAL A 160 0.31 2.53 -21.16
C VAL A 160 -0.98 2.37 -21.97
N ARG A 161 -2.07 1.94 -21.31
CA ARG A 161 -3.33 1.58 -21.95
C ARG A 161 -4.37 2.69 -21.76
N LYS A 162 -4.95 3.18 -22.85
CA LYS A 162 -6.03 4.18 -22.81
C LYS A 162 -7.42 3.58 -22.56
N ASP A 163 -7.56 2.29 -22.84
CA ASP A 163 -8.78 1.50 -22.70
C ASP A 163 -8.86 0.74 -21.36
N CYS A 164 -8.02 1.12 -20.39
CA CYS A 164 -7.97 0.60 -19.03
C CYS A 164 -8.01 1.75 -18.01
N PHE A 165 -8.25 1.41 -16.75
CA PHE A 165 -8.40 2.36 -15.67
C PHE A 165 -7.24 2.26 -14.69
N TYR A 166 -6.69 3.41 -14.27
CA TYR A 166 -5.57 3.48 -13.33
C TYR A 166 -6.00 4.21 -12.07
N PHE A 167 -5.95 3.48 -10.96
CA PHE A 167 -6.17 4.02 -9.63
C PHE A 167 -4.93 4.79 -9.17
N ASN A 168 -5.12 5.66 -8.19
CA ASN A 168 -4.01 6.33 -7.53
C ASN A 168 -3.29 5.33 -6.62
N THR A 169 -2.00 5.59 -6.36
CA THR A 169 -1.25 4.94 -5.29
C THR A 169 -2.01 5.04 -3.96
N PRO A 170 -1.88 4.08 -3.03
CA PRO A 170 -2.63 4.08 -1.78
C PRO A 170 -2.56 5.43 -1.06
N ALA A 171 -3.70 6.12 -1.03
CA ALA A 171 -3.82 7.48 -0.56
C ALA A 171 -5.28 7.78 -0.19
N MET A 172 -5.46 8.79 0.67
CA MET A 172 -6.77 9.19 1.15
C MET A 172 -6.88 10.72 1.16
N ILE A 173 -8.10 11.23 1.06
CA ILE A 173 -8.42 12.64 1.25
C ILE A 173 -8.23 12.98 2.73
N ALA A 174 -7.42 13.98 3.02
CA ALA A 174 -7.22 14.47 4.37
C ALA A 174 -8.46 15.26 4.87
N PRO A 175 -8.81 15.19 6.16
CA PRO A 175 -9.93 15.92 6.75
C PRO A 175 -9.67 17.43 6.83
N LYS A 176 -10.72 18.26 6.84
CA LYS A 176 -10.63 19.75 6.72
C LYS A 176 -9.75 20.39 7.79
N HIS A 177 -9.74 19.84 9.00
CA HIS A 177 -8.97 20.36 10.13
C HIS A 177 -7.46 20.10 10.03
N VAL A 178 -7.00 19.23 9.10
CA VAL A 178 -5.57 19.09 8.83
C VAL A 178 -5.16 20.23 7.89
N GLU A 179 -4.42 21.18 8.44
CA GLU A 179 -3.87 22.35 7.74
C GLU A 179 -2.54 22.01 7.04
N ASN A 180 -2.12 22.86 6.11
CA ASN A 180 -0.85 22.74 5.37
C ASN A 180 -0.67 21.39 4.65
N VAL A 181 -1.76 20.79 4.17
CA VAL A 181 -1.73 19.61 3.30
C VAL A 181 -1.50 20.04 1.86
N ASP A 182 -0.30 20.53 1.60
CA ASP A 182 0.20 20.61 0.23
C ASP A 182 0.55 19.22 -0.27
N SER A 183 0.51 19.03 -1.59
CA SER A 183 0.85 17.76 -2.24
C SER A 183 2.30 17.40 -1.90
N CYS A 184 2.50 16.56 -0.89
CA CYS A 184 3.81 16.04 -0.52
C CYS A 184 4.36 15.07 -1.59
N GLU A 185 3.45 14.54 -2.40
CA GLU A 185 3.70 13.73 -3.57
C GLU A 185 3.17 14.47 -4.81
N ASN A 186 4.05 14.78 -5.78
CA ASN A 186 3.69 15.60 -6.96
C ASN A 186 2.59 14.97 -7.85
N TRP A 187 2.29 13.68 -7.68
CA TRP A 187 1.25 12.95 -8.41
C TRP A 187 -0.09 12.86 -7.68
N LEU A 188 -0.18 13.33 -6.43
CA LEU A 188 -1.44 13.36 -5.67
C LEU A 188 -2.07 14.76 -5.74
N PRO A 189 -3.40 14.84 -5.91
CA PRO A 189 -4.08 16.13 -5.93
C PRO A 189 -4.01 16.80 -4.55
N ARG A 190 -4.32 18.10 -4.51
CA ARG A 190 -4.36 18.84 -3.24
C ARG A 190 -5.27 18.13 -2.24
N ARG A 191 -4.90 18.22 -0.95
CA ARG A 191 -5.67 17.65 0.16
C ARG A 191 -5.78 16.11 0.12
N VAL A 192 -4.95 15.45 -0.67
CA VAL A 192 -4.77 14.00 -0.67
C VAL A 192 -3.39 13.68 -0.15
N MET A 193 -3.31 12.69 0.72
CA MET A 193 -2.09 12.27 1.38
C MET A 193 -1.89 10.77 1.19
N SER A 194 -0.65 10.38 0.95
CA SER A 194 -0.22 8.99 0.90
C SER A 194 -0.62 8.21 2.17
N ALA A 195 -1.11 6.98 2.00
CA ALA A 195 -1.47 6.09 3.10
C ALA A 195 -0.31 5.87 4.07
N TRP A 196 0.92 5.77 3.55
CA TRP A 196 2.14 5.61 4.35
C TRP A 196 2.32 6.78 5.34
N ARG A 197 2.07 8.02 4.90
CA ARG A 197 2.15 9.21 5.78
C ARG A 197 1.00 9.27 6.77
N ILE A 198 -0.20 8.95 6.32
CA ILE A 198 -1.40 8.95 7.17
C ILE A 198 -1.23 7.95 8.33
N ALA A 199 -0.61 6.80 8.10
CA ALA A 199 -0.38 5.80 9.14
C ALA A 199 0.36 6.39 10.36
N GLY A 200 1.43 7.16 10.15
CA GLY A 200 2.14 7.82 11.25
C GLY A 200 1.25 8.80 12.05
N ILE A 201 0.32 9.48 11.37
CA ILE A 201 -0.67 10.35 12.02
C ILE A 201 -1.65 9.51 12.85
N LEU A 202 -2.15 8.40 12.31
CA LEU A 202 -3.09 7.52 13.01
C LEU A 202 -2.49 6.89 14.25
N HIS A 203 -1.24 6.43 14.17
CA HIS A 203 -0.49 5.92 15.32
C HIS A 203 -0.45 6.97 16.44
N ALA A 204 -0.17 8.24 16.12
CA ALA A 204 -0.15 9.33 17.08
C ALA A 204 -1.53 9.68 17.66
N LEU A 205 -2.58 9.64 16.84
CA LEU A 205 -3.95 9.95 17.26
C LEU A 205 -4.54 8.85 18.13
N GLU A 206 -4.29 7.59 17.79
CA GLU A 206 -4.79 6.42 18.54
C GLU A 206 -3.89 6.02 19.72
N GLY A 207 -2.66 6.55 19.78
CA GLY A 207 -1.71 6.22 20.86
C GLY A 207 -1.18 4.79 20.80
N TRP A 208 -0.99 4.24 19.59
CA TRP A 208 -0.46 2.89 19.42
C TRP A 208 1.03 2.83 19.76
N ASN A 209 1.39 2.09 20.80
CA ASN A 209 2.77 2.02 21.30
C ASN A 209 3.64 0.99 20.58
N GLU A 210 3.20 0.48 19.45
CA GLU A 210 3.86 -0.55 18.64
C GLU A 210 4.72 0.10 17.56
N HIS A 211 5.80 -0.57 17.14
CA HIS A 211 6.49 -0.22 15.91
C HIS A 211 5.77 -0.90 14.73
N GLU A 212 5.59 -0.19 13.63
CA GLU A 212 5.15 -0.75 12.35
C GLU A 212 6.34 -0.66 11.39
N CYS A 213 7.19 -1.68 11.42
CA CYS A 213 8.44 -1.75 10.66
C CYS A 213 8.85 -3.20 10.41
N GLY A 214 9.87 -3.45 9.58
CA GLY A 214 10.28 -4.82 9.24
C GLY A 214 9.13 -5.57 8.57
N ASP A 215 8.82 -6.78 9.01
CA ASP A 215 7.67 -7.57 8.52
C ASP A 215 6.35 -7.30 9.27
N MET A 216 6.36 -6.44 10.30
CA MET A 216 5.18 -6.21 11.14
C MET A 216 4.04 -5.52 10.37
N ILE A 217 2.86 -6.14 10.35
CA ILE A 217 1.61 -5.57 9.83
C ILE A 217 0.59 -5.59 10.95
N LEU A 218 0.11 -4.41 11.33
CA LEU A 218 -1.06 -4.26 12.19
C LEU A 218 -2.33 -4.75 11.49
N ASP A 219 -3.35 -5.09 12.29
CA ASP A 219 -4.69 -5.43 11.80
C ASP A 219 -5.20 -4.35 10.83
N THR A 220 -5.33 -4.74 9.56
CA THR A 220 -5.70 -3.84 8.46
C THR A 220 -7.11 -3.27 8.65
N GLN A 221 -8.03 -4.00 9.30
CA GLN A 221 -9.37 -3.51 9.62
C GLN A 221 -9.34 -2.49 10.77
N LYS A 222 -8.52 -2.73 11.79
CA LYS A 222 -8.28 -1.75 12.87
C LYS A 222 -7.76 -0.43 12.29
N VAL A 223 -6.73 -0.50 11.45
CA VAL A 223 -6.09 0.68 10.85
C VAL A 223 -7.04 1.41 9.89
N TRP A 224 -7.82 0.67 9.09
CA TRP A 224 -8.86 1.25 8.23
C TRP A 224 -9.94 1.98 9.01
N LYS A 225 -10.49 1.36 10.07
CA LYS A 225 -11.52 2.00 10.90
C LYS A 225 -11.00 3.26 11.58
N ALA A 226 -9.75 3.24 12.06
CA ALA A 226 -9.10 4.41 12.63
C ALA A 226 -8.96 5.55 11.60
N SER A 227 -8.58 5.24 10.35
CA SER A 227 -8.46 6.28 9.32
C SER A 227 -9.79 6.99 9.05
N LEU A 228 -10.87 6.23 8.92
CA LEU A 228 -12.22 6.77 8.73
C LEU A 228 -12.70 7.56 9.96
N LYS A 229 -12.45 7.06 11.17
CA LYS A 229 -12.79 7.72 12.44
C LYS A 229 -12.16 9.11 12.55
N HIS A 230 -10.92 9.27 12.09
CA HIS A 230 -10.21 10.55 12.07
C HIS A 230 -10.51 11.41 10.84
N GLY A 231 -11.49 11.02 10.03
CA GLY A 231 -12.01 11.81 8.91
C GLY A 231 -11.18 11.71 7.62
N PHE A 232 -10.24 10.77 7.52
CA PHE A 232 -9.62 10.45 6.24
C PHE A 232 -10.63 9.71 5.36
N CYS A 233 -10.75 10.10 4.09
CA CYS A 233 -11.72 9.50 3.18
C CYS A 233 -11.05 8.79 2.01
N PRO A 234 -11.51 7.59 1.60
CA PRO A 234 -10.95 6.88 0.45
C PRO A 234 -11.08 7.69 -0.85
N LEU A 235 -10.12 7.53 -1.76
CA LEU A 235 -10.21 8.13 -3.09
C LEU A 235 -11.19 7.31 -3.95
N THR A 236 -12.38 7.83 -4.17
CA THR A 236 -13.39 7.19 -5.04
C THR A 236 -13.21 7.50 -6.53
N LYS A 237 -12.22 8.32 -6.90
CA LYS A 237 -12.04 8.79 -8.29
C LYS A 237 -11.03 7.94 -9.06
N ILE A 238 -11.53 7.25 -10.07
CA ILE A 238 -10.75 6.68 -11.17
C ILE A 238 -10.16 7.83 -11.98
N SER A 239 -8.83 7.90 -12.11
CA SER A 239 -8.22 8.82 -13.07
C SER A 239 -8.29 8.20 -14.46
N ALA A 240 -8.95 8.87 -15.41
CA ALA A 240 -8.86 8.50 -16.81
C ALA A 240 -7.39 8.62 -17.29
N ALA A 241 -7.00 7.75 -18.23
CA ALA A 241 -5.66 7.71 -18.79
C ALA A 241 -5.38 8.90 -19.72
#